data_AF-A0A6C8GY04-F1
#
_entry.id   AF-A0A6C8GY04-F1
#
_cell.length_a   1.000
_cell.length_b   1.000
_cell.length_c   1.000
_cell.angle_alpha   90.00
_cell.angle_beta   90.00
_cell.angle_gamma   90.00
#
_symmetry.space_group_name_H-M   'P 1'
#
loop_
_entity.id
_entity.type
_entity.pdbx_description
1 polymer ?
#
loop_
_entity_poly.entity_id
_entity_poly.type
_entity_poly.pdbx_seq_one_letter_code
_entity_poly.pdbx_strand_id
1 'polypeptide(L)' 'MRVSTDAKKLIVRAAAIQQTNLTDFVVSNVLPVAQKIVDAAERVYLTERDTQMIMEILDNPPAPNEKLLAAAFALPDMKK' A
#
# COMPACT_ATOMS: atom_id res chain seq x y z
N MET A 1 15.21 19.00 -1.26
CA MET A 1 13.98 19.25 -0.46
C MET A 1 14.00 20.70 0.00
N ARG A 2 12.92 21.47 -0.24
CA ARG A 2 12.76 22.79 0.37
C ARG A 2 11.93 22.62 1.65
N VAL A 3 12.47 23.05 2.78
CA VAL A 3 11.82 23.06 4.09
C VAL A 3 11.97 24.46 4.68
N SER A 4 11.05 24.84 5.57
CA SER A 4 11.21 26.09 6.31
C SER A 4 12.50 26.07 7.13
N THR A 5 13.06 27.25 7.38
CA THR A 5 14.29 27.41 8.18
C THR A 5 14.14 26.77 9.56
N ASP A 6 12.97 26.89 10.19
CA ASP A 6 12.72 26.35 11.52
C ASP A 6 12.58 24.83 11.52
N ALA A 7 11.91 24.26 10.52
CA ALA A 7 11.88 22.81 10.34
C ALA A 7 13.29 22.25 10.12
N LYS A 8 14.11 22.93 9.30
CA LYS A 8 15.51 22.51 9.08
C LYS A 8 16.32 22.53 10.37
N LYS A 9 16.20 23.59 11.19
CA LYS A 9 16.89 23.68 12.49
C LYS A 9 16.51 22.52 13.42
N LEU A 10 15.22 22.21 13.50
CA LEU A 10 14.72 21.12 14.32
C LEU A 10 15.28 19.76 13.88
N ILE A 11 15.20 19.47 12.57
CA ILE A 11 15.67 18.21 12.00
C ILE A 11 17.19 18.06 12.18
N VAL A 12 17.97 19.12 11.95
CA VAL A 12 19.43 19.10 12.18
C VAL A 12 19.76 18.83 13.65
N ARG A 13 19.03 19.45 14.59
CA ARG A 13 19.20 19.18 16.03
C ARG A 13 18.88 17.72 16.37
N ALA A 14 17.80 17.17 15.81
CA ALA A 14 17.43 15.77 16.03
C ALA A 14 18.46 14.80 15.46
N ALA A 15 18.99 15.07 14.26
CA ALA A 15 20.08 14.29 13.65
C ALA A 15 21.34 14.29 14.53
N ALA A 16 21.71 15.45 15.07
CA ALA A 16 22.85 15.57 15.99
C ALA A 16 22.65 14.77 17.29
N ILE A 17 21.43 14.79 17.87
CA ILE A 17 21.09 13.99 19.06
C ILE A 17 21.21 12.49 18.77
N GLN A 18 20.78 12.04 17.59
CA GLN A 18 20.90 10.64 17.15
C GLN A 18 22.27 10.29 16.57
N GLN A 19 23.26 11.19 16.65
CA GLN A 19 24.61 10.99 16.15
C GLN A 19 24.66 10.57 14.67
N THR A 20 23.78 11.15 13.85
CA THR A 20 23.71 10.89 12.41
C THR A 20 23.72 12.19 11.62
N ASN A 21 23.95 12.12 10.32
CA ASN A 21 23.86 13.28 9.45
C ASN A 21 22.40 13.56 9.05
N LEU A 22 22.15 14.76 8.52
CA LEU A 22 20.80 15.21 8.16
C LEU A 22 20.13 14.30 7.12
N THR A 23 20.89 13.84 6.12
CA THR A 23 20.35 13.01 5.03
C THR A 23 19.91 11.65 5.58
N ASP A 24 20.79 10.99 6.32
CA ASP A 24 20.53 9.67 6.89
C ASP A 24 19.41 9.72 7.94
N PHE A 25 19.36 10.79 8.73
CA PHE A 25 18.25 11.03 9.65
C PHE A 25 16.90 11.12 8.90
N VAL A 26 16.82 11.92 7.85
CA VAL A 26 15.57 12.08 7.09
C VAL A 26 15.19 10.78 6.39
N VAL A 27 16.12 10.13 5.72
CA VAL A 27 15.84 8.87 4.99
C VAL A 27 15.37 7.78 5.95
N SER A 28 16.06 7.58 7.08
CA SER A 28 15.70 6.52 8.05
C SER A 28 14.32 6.73 8.68
N ASN A 29 13.88 7.97 8.84
CA ASN A 29 12.56 8.28 9.40
C ASN A 29 11.44 8.27 8.34
N VAL A 30 11.73 8.67 7.10
CA VAL A 30 10.72 8.77 6.03
C VAL A 30 10.51 7.44 5.31
N LEU A 31 11.58 6.65 5.10
CA LEU A 31 11.51 5.40 4.34
C LEU A 31 10.48 4.39 4.91
N PRO A 32 10.39 4.14 6.24
CA PRO A 32 9.38 3.25 6.79
C PRO A 32 7.94 3.76 6.59
N VAL A 33 7.76 5.09 6.57
CA VAL A 33 6.44 5.70 6.34
C VAL A 33 6.03 5.56 4.88
N ALA A 34 6.96 5.83 3.96
CA ALA A 34 6.72 5.62 2.53
C ALA A 34 6.39 4.16 2.22
N GLN A 35 7.14 3.21 2.80
CA GLN A 35 6.88 1.78 2.63
C GLN A 35 5.47 1.40 3.10
N LYS A 36 5.04 1.87 4.28
CA LYS A 36 3.68 1.63 4.79
C LYS A 36 2.59 2.19 3.88
N ILE A 37 2.80 3.36 3.28
CA ILE A 37 1.83 3.97 2.37
C ILE A 37 1.68 3.12 1.10
N VAL A 38 2.80 2.69 0.52
CA VAL A 38 2.80 1.82 -0.67
C VAL A 38 2.16 0.47 -0.34
N ASP A 39 2.57 -0.18 0.75
CA ASP A 39 2.00 -1.46 1.14
C ASP A 39 0.49 -1.38 1.41
N ALA A 40 0.00 -0.30 2.04
CA ALA A 40 -1.42 -0.11 2.27
C ALA A 40 -2.23 0.15 0.98
N ALA A 41 -1.59 0.73 -0.05
CA ALA A 41 -2.24 0.99 -1.33
C ALA A 41 -2.24 -0.24 -2.25
N GLU A 42 -1.19 -1.07 -2.17
CA GLU A 42 -0.96 -2.17 -3.12
C GLU A 42 -1.30 -3.55 -2.55
N ARG A 43 -1.37 -3.71 -1.23
CA ARG A 43 -1.63 -5.01 -0.59
C ARG A 43 -2.95 -4.99 0.18
N VAL A 44 -3.72 -6.06 0.01
CA VAL A 44 -4.86 -6.36 0.86
C VAL A 44 -4.40 -7.30 1.96
N TYR A 45 -4.49 -6.86 3.22
CA TYR A 45 -4.24 -7.70 4.37
C TYR A 45 -5.55 -8.38 4.78
N LEU A 46 -5.55 -9.70 4.70
CA LEU A 46 -6.72 -10.51 5.05
C LEU A 46 -6.70 -10.84 6.55
N THR A 47 -7.87 -10.83 7.18
CA THR A 47 -8.01 -11.46 8.49
C THR A 47 -7.88 -12.98 8.34
N GLU A 48 -7.74 -13.70 9.46
CA GLU A 48 -7.72 -15.17 9.42
C GLU A 48 -9.00 -15.74 8.80
N ARG A 49 -10.16 -15.17 9.15
CA ARG A 49 -11.45 -15.53 8.58
C ARG A 49 -11.48 -15.32 7.06
N ASP A 50 -11.03 -14.15 6.59
CA ASP A 50 -11.05 -13.83 5.16
C ASP A 50 -10.06 -14.71 4.39
N THR A 51 -8.93 -15.05 5.02
CA THR A 51 -7.94 -15.98 4.47
C THR A 51 -8.56 -17.35 4.26
N GLN A 52 -9.22 -17.92 5.27
CA GLN A 52 -9.91 -19.22 5.15
C GLN A 52 -10.98 -19.19 4.06
N MET A 53 -11.78 -18.12 4.01
CA MET A 53 -12.81 -17.95 2.98
C MET A 53 -12.20 -17.89 1.57
N ILE A 54 -11.12 -17.15 1.37
CA ILE A 54 -10.46 -17.04 0.06
C ILE A 54 -9.82 -18.37 -0.34
N MET A 55 -9.17 -19.08 0.58
CA MET A 55 -8.60 -20.40 0.30
C MET A 55 -9.67 -21.39 -0.16
N GLU A 56 -10.82 -21.44 0.52
CA GLU A 56 -11.94 -22.29 0.10
C GLU A 56 -12.45 -21.93 -1.30
N ILE A 57 -12.54 -20.65 -1.63
CA ILE A 57 -12.96 -20.19 -2.97
C ILE A 57 -11.92 -20.56 -4.04
N LEU A 58 -10.63 -20.53 -3.72
CA LEU A 58 -9.57 -20.89 -4.66
C LEU A 58 -9.52 -22.41 -4.91
N ASP A 59 -9.72 -23.21 -3.87
CA ASP A 59 -9.74 -24.67 -3.95
C ASP A 59 -11.04 -25.18 -4.61
N ASN A 60 -12.17 -24.52 -4.32
CA ASN A 60 -13.51 -24.85 -4.80
C ASN A 60 -14.19 -23.64 -5.46
N PRO A 61 -13.78 -23.25 -6.68
CA PRO A 61 -14.31 -22.07 -7.34
C PRO A 61 -15.82 -22.23 -7.63
N PRO A 62 -16.68 -21.32 -7.15
CA PRO A 62 -18.11 -21.39 -7.40
C PRO A 62 -18.43 -21.06 -8.86
N ALA A 63 -19.52 -21.62 -9.38
CA ALA A 63 -20.01 -21.27 -10.71
C ALA A 63 -20.44 -19.78 -10.78
N PRO A 64 -20.21 -19.09 -11.90
CA PRO A 64 -20.71 -17.73 -12.11
C PRO A 64 -22.22 -17.64 -11.93
N ASN A 65 -22.69 -16.62 -11.19
CA ASN A 65 -24.13 -16.39 -11.03
C ASN A 65 -24.74 -15.70 -12.27
N GLU A 66 -26.06 -15.71 -12.37
CA GLU A 66 -26.80 -15.15 -13.52
C GLU A 66 -26.48 -13.67 -13.78
N LYS A 67 -26.29 -12.87 -12.71
CA LYS A 67 -25.95 -11.45 -12.82
C LYS A 67 -24.57 -11.23 -13.41
N LEU A 68 -23.59 -12.04 -13.00
CA LEU A 68 -22.22 -11.99 -13.53
C LEU A 68 -22.20 -12.42 -14.99
N LEU A 69 -22.94 -13.48 -15.35
CA LEU A 69 -23.07 -13.92 -16.74
C LEU A 69 -23.71 -12.84 -17.62
N ALA A 70 -24.84 -12.26 -17.19
CA ALA A 70 -25.51 -11.18 -17.91
C ALA A 70 -24.60 -9.96 -18.13
N ALA A 71 -23.84 -9.55 -17.10
CA ALA A 71 -22.88 -8.46 -17.21
C ALA A 71 -21.74 -8.78 -18.19
N ALA A 72 -21.21 -10.00 -18.16
CA ALA A 72 -20.15 -10.43 -19.07
C ALA A 72 -20.62 -10.43 -20.54
N PHE A 73 -21.85 -10.87 -20.83
CA PHE A 73 -22.42 -10.85 -22.18
C PHE A 73 -22.78 -9.44 -22.67
N ALA A 74 -23.00 -8.49 -21.77
CA ALA A 74 -23.29 -7.09 -22.10
C ALA A 74 -22.03 -6.23 -22.27
N LEU A 75 -20.82 -6.79 -22.09
CA LEU A 75 -19.58 -6.07 -22.34
C LEU A 75 -19.51 -5.69 -23.83
N PRO A 76 -19.21 -4.41 -24.16
CA PRO A 76 -19.01 -4.02 -25.55
C PRO A 76 -17.80 -4.77 -26.11
N ASP A 77 -17.85 -5.11 -27.40
CA ASP A 77 -16.69 -5.67 -28.10
C ASP A 77 -15.48 -4.75 -27.87
N MET A 78 -14.49 -5.26 -27.13
CA MET A 78 -13.19 -4.62 -27.03
C MET A 78 -12.47 -4.83 -28.37
N LYS A 79 -12.88 -4.07 -29.40
CA LYS A 79 -12.12 -3.99 -30.64
C LYS A 79 -10.72 -3.49 -30.28
N LYS A 80 -9.73 -4.36 -30.47
CA LYS A 80 -8.30 -4.03 -30.44
C LYS A 80 -7.97 -2.96 -31.47
#